data_AF-A0A7C6TQW9-F1
#
_entry.id   AF-A0A7C6TQW9-F1
#
_cell.length_a   1.000
_cell.length_b   1.000
_cell.length_c   1.000
_cell.angle_alpha   90.00
_cell.angle_beta   90.00
_cell.angle_gamma   90.00
#
_symmetry.space_group_name_H-M   'P 1'
#
loop_
_entity.id
_entity.type
_entity.pdbx_description
1 polymer ?
#
loop_
_entity_poly.entity_id
_entity_poly.type
_entity_poly.pdbx_seq_one_letter_code
_entity_poly.pdbx_strand_id
1 'polypeptide(L)' 'MFLTNTVFKVKENPYLKEKYYYIHHKSGLDVYVFPKNMSVSYAIFGTRYGSIDNKFRLKGDAEYTEVPDGIAHFLEHKM' A
#
# COMPACT_ATOMS: atom_id res chain seq x y z
N MET A 1 14.54 19.22 4.93
CA MET A 1 14.36 19.53 3.50
C MET A 1 14.76 18.30 2.69
N PHE A 2 13.86 17.32 2.52
CA PHE A 2 14.15 16.09 1.76
C PHE A 2 13.55 16.21 0.36
N LEU A 3 14.29 16.85 -0.55
CA LEU A 3 13.99 16.80 -1.98
C LEU A 3 14.52 15.45 -2.51
N THR A 4 13.75 14.38 -2.32
CA THR A 4 13.94 13.20 -3.13
C THR A 4 13.33 13.49 -4.50
N ASN A 5 14.12 13.34 -5.57
CA ASN A 5 13.70 13.40 -6.97
C ASN A 5 12.73 12.26 -7.28
N THR A 6 11.55 12.30 -6.66
CA THR A 6 10.49 11.34 -6.88
C THR A 6 9.77 11.76 -8.16
N VAL A 7 10.23 11.22 -9.28
CA VAL A 7 9.64 11.49 -10.59
C VAL A 7 8.28 10.79 -10.66
N PHE A 8 7.22 11.58 -10.79
CA PHE A 8 5.88 11.07 -11.05
C PHE A 8 5.85 10.45 -12.45
N LYS A 9 5.41 9.20 -12.55
CA LYS A 9 5.15 8.54 -13.83
C LYS A 9 3.68 8.69 -14.17
N VAL A 10 3.37 9.30 -15.32
CA VAL A 10 2.00 9.32 -15.85
C VAL A 10 1.72 7.97 -16.50
N LYS A 11 0.64 7.30 -16.07
CA LYS A 11 0.16 6.05 -16.65
C LYS A 11 -1.28 6.23 -17.11
N GLU A 12 -1.68 5.41 -18.08
CA GLU A 12 -3.05 5.39 -18.59
C GLU A 12 -3.66 4.01 -18.33
N ASN A 13 -4.90 3.99 -17.84
CA ASN A 13 -5.65 2.75 -17.69
C ASN A 13 -6.52 2.55 -18.95
N PRO A 14 -6.29 1.50 -19.76
CA PRO A 14 -7.02 1.30 -21.01
C PRO A 14 -8.50 0.98 -20.82
N TYR A 15 -8.89 0.43 -19.66
CA TYR A 15 -10.29 0.10 -19.35
C TYR A 15 -11.08 1.33 -18.90
N LEU A 16 -10.45 2.21 -18.12
CA LEU A 16 -11.08 3.42 -17.61
C LEU A 16 -10.91 4.62 -18.56
N LYS A 17 -9.98 4.56 -19.51
CA LYS A 17 -9.56 5.67 -20.39
C LYS A 17 -9.14 6.91 -19.59
N GLU A 18 -8.49 6.68 -18.45
CA GLU A 18 -8.08 7.72 -17.50
C GLU A 18 -6.58 7.69 -17.27
N LYS A 19 -6.00 8.88 -17.09
CA LYS A 19 -4.59 9.05 -16.70
C LYS A 19 -4.48 9.17 -15.18
N TYR A 20 -3.45 8.55 -14.62
CA TYR A 20 -3.12 8.62 -13.21
C TYR A 20 -1.62 8.78 -13.03
N TYR A 21 -1.24 9.36 -11.88
CA TYR A 21 0.15 9.49 -11.49
C TYR A 21 0.54 8.31 -10.60
N TYR A 22 1.71 7.76 -10.87
CA TYR A 22 2.30 6.68 -10.09
C TYR A 22 3.67 7.09 -9.57
N ILE A 23 3.92 6.78 -8.31
CA ILE A 23 5.19 6.95 -7.63
C ILE A 23 5.55 5.64 -6.92
N HIS A 24 6.82 5.27 -7.04
CA HIS A 24 7.44 4.36 -6.07
C HIS A 24 8.28 5.21 -5.10
N HIS A 25 7.82 5.35 -3.85
CA HIS A 25 8.49 6.17 -2.84
C HIS A 25 9.72 5.45 -2.28
N LYS A 26 10.73 6.19 -1.82
CA LYS A 26 11.96 5.62 -1.22
C LYS A 26 11.73 4.70 -0.01
N SER A 27 10.56 4.78 0.63
CA SER A 27 10.16 3.86 1.70
C SER A 27 9.69 2.50 1.20
N GLY A 28 9.58 2.30 -0.12
CA GLY A 28 8.98 1.11 -0.74
C GLY A 28 7.46 1.19 -0.89
N LEU A 29 6.83 2.31 -0.53
CA LEU A 29 5.40 2.52 -0.72
C LEU A 29 5.08 2.90 -2.17
N ASP A 30 4.17 2.14 -2.78
CA ASP A 30 3.57 2.50 -4.06
C ASP A 30 2.43 3.50 -3.84
N VAL A 31 2.52 4.65 -4.49
CA VAL A 31 1.53 5.74 -4.38
C VAL A 31 0.89 5.97 -5.75
N TYR A 32 -0.44 6.01 -5.75
CA TYR A 32 -1.25 6.22 -6.95
C TYR A 32 -2.16 7.43 -6.73
N VAL A 33 -2.19 8.36 -7.68
CA VAL A 33 -3.02 9.56 -7.61
C VAL A 33 -3.86 9.67 -8.87
N PHE A 34 -5.18 9.66 -8.69
CA PHE A 34 -6.18 9.74 -9.75
C PHE A 34 -6.88 11.11 -9.68
N PRO A 35 -6.44 12.12 -10.45
CA PRO A 35 -7.13 13.41 -10.47
C PRO A 35 -8.50 13.23 -11.15
N LYS A 36 -9.57 13.39 -10.38
CA LYS A 36 -10.96 13.33 -10.87
C LYS A 36 -11.69 14.60 -10.45
N ASN A 37 -12.57 15.10 -11.33
CA ASN A 37 -13.46 16.21 -10.99
C ASN A 37 -14.70 15.66 -10.27
N MET A 38 -14.58 15.37 -8.99
CA MET A 38 -15.65 14.85 -8.14
C MET A 38 -15.79 15.73 -6.90
N SER A 39 -17.01 15.79 -6.34
CA SER A 39 -17.30 16.56 -5.12
C SER A 39 -16.66 15.97 -3.85
N VAL A 40 -16.21 14.73 -3.91
CA VAL A 40 -15.60 14.00 -2.79
C VAL A 40 -14.28 13.41 -3.23
N SER A 41 -13.27 13.53 -2.36
CA SER A 41 -11.98 12.86 -2.48
C SER A 41 -11.90 11.72 -1.46
N TYR A 42 -11.31 10.60 -1.86
CA TYR A 42 -11.04 9.48 -0.96
C TYR A 42 -9.60 9.02 -1.14
N ALA A 43 -9.05 8.41 -0.09
CA ALA A 43 -7.73 7.80 -0.09
C ALA A 43 -7.83 6.43 0.60
N ILE A 44 -7.07 5.47 0.09
CA ILE A 44 -6.98 4.13 0.67
C ILE A 44 -5.51 3.89 0.98
N PHE A 45 -5.23 3.53 2.22
CA PHE A 45 -3.92 3.08 2.66
C PHE A 45 -4.06 1.64 3.15
N GLY A 46 -3.31 0.73 2.54
CA GLY A 46 -3.41 -0.70 2.81
C GLY A 46 -2.03 -1.32 2.95
N THR A 47 -1.99 -2.44 3.65
CA THR A 47 -0.79 -3.26 3.84
C THR A 47 -0.99 -4.63 3.20
N ARG A 48 0.10 -5.31 2.87
CA ARG A 48 0.09 -6.71 2.40
C ARG A 48 0.15 -7.66 3.60
N TYR A 49 -0.89 -7.61 4.42
CA TYR A 49 -1.07 -8.45 5.59
C TYR A 49 -2.56 -8.59 5.88
N GLY A 50 -3.06 -9.82 5.95
CA GLY A 50 -4.48 -10.14 6.11
C GLY A 50 -4.71 -11.32 7.05
N SER A 51 -5.98 -11.71 7.21
CA SER A 51 -6.40 -12.75 8.17
C SER A 51 -5.79 -14.13 7.94
N ILE A 52 -5.34 -14.42 6.71
CA ILE A 52 -4.69 -15.68 6.33
C ILE A 52 -3.19 -15.68 6.68
N ASP A 53 -2.59 -14.52 6.89
CA ASP A 53 -1.15 -14.37 7.16
C ASP A 53 -0.83 -14.64 8.65
N ASN A 54 -1.12 -15.86 9.11
CA ASN A 54 -0.89 -16.29 10.49
C ASN A 54 0.49 -16.94 10.71
N LYS A 55 1.23 -17.24 9.63
CA LYS A 55 2.58 -17.79 9.69
C LYS A 55 3.51 -17.10 8.70
N PHE A 56 4.54 -16.43 9.20
CA PHE A 56 5.46 -15.65 8.39
C PHE A 56 6.88 -15.67 8.95
N ARG A 57 7.85 -15.22 8.16
CA ARG A 57 9.26 -15.13 8.56
C ARG A 57 9.84 -13.83 8.04
N LEU A 58 10.47 -13.06 8.92
CA LEU A 58 11.12 -11.82 8.50
C LEU A 58 12.49 -12.11 7.89
N LYS A 59 13.02 -11.14 7.14
CA LYS A 59 14.34 -11.26 6.54
C LYS A 59 15.40 -11.32 7.65
N GLY A 60 16.05 -12.46 7.80
CA GLY A 60 17.10 -12.70 8.80
C GLY A 60 16.69 -13.68 9.90
N ASP A 61 15.41 -14.03 10.00
CA ASP A 61 14.96 -15.03 10.96
C ASP A 61 15.27 -16.44 10.46
N ALA A 62 15.70 -17.32 11.38
CA ALA A 62 15.85 -18.74 11.09
C ALA A 62 14.49 -19.43 11.00
N GLU A 63 13.65 -19.19 12.01
CA GLU A 63 12.37 -19.86 12.22
C GLU A 63 11.17 -19.02 11.78
N TYR A 64 10.04 -19.69 11.52
CA TYR A 64 8.77 -19.02 11.25
C TYR A 64 8.13 -18.53 12.55
N THR A 65 7.59 -17.32 12.53
CA THR A 65 6.67 -16.82 13.53
C THR A 65 5.26 -17.28 13.18
N GLU A 66 4.56 -17.87 14.14
CA GLU A 66 3.15 -18.25 14.04
C GLU A 66 2.35 -17.46 15.06
N VAL A 67 1.27 -16.84 14.62
CA VAL A 67 0.39 -15.99 15.43
C VAL A 67 -1.04 -16.55 15.40
N PRO A 68 -1.88 -16.28 16.42
CA PRO A 68 -3.27 -16.75 16.40
C PRO A 68 -4.06 -16.16 15.22
N ASP A 69 -5.10 -16.88 14.80
CA ASP A 69 -6.06 -16.35 13.85
C ASP A 69 -6.71 -15.08 14.40
N GLY A 70 -7.05 -14.15 13.50
CA GLY A 70 -7.68 -12.88 13.86
C GLY A 70 -6.71 -11.75 14.24
N ILE A 71 -5.39 -11.97 14.21
CA ILE A 71 -4.41 -10.89 14.50
C ILE A 71 -4.52 -9.72 13.51
N ALA A 72 -4.72 -9.97 12.21
CA ALA A 72 -4.89 -8.88 11.24
C ALA A 72 -6.09 -7.98 11.56
N HIS A 73 -7.23 -8.58 11.93
CA HIS A 73 -8.44 -7.87 12.34
C HIS A 73 -8.23 -7.15 13.68
N PHE A 74 -7.54 -7.80 14.63
CA PHE A 74 -7.17 -7.17 15.89
C PHE A 74 -6.31 -5.92 15.67
N LEU A 75 -5.31 -5.98 14.78
CA LEU A 75 -4.47 -4.83 14.44
C LEU A 75 -5.29 -3.71 13.79
N GLU A 76 -6.19 -4.03 12.86
CA GLU A 76 -7.08 -3.04 12.23
C GLU A 76 -7.90 -2.25 13.26
N HIS A 77 -8.38 -2.89 14.33
CA HIS A 77 -9.13 -2.22 15.38
C HIS A 77 -8.28 -1.44 16.39
N LYS A 78 -6.98 -1.71 16.46
CA LYS A 78 -6.05 -1.08 17.40
C LYS A 78 -5.26 0.08 16.79
N MET A 79 -5.17 0.13 15.47
CA MET A 79 -4.59 1.25 14.71
C MET A 79 -5.58 2.40 14.61
#